data_AF-A0A6B2V7R9-F1
#
_entry.id   AF-A0A6B2V7R9-F1
#
_cell.length_a   1.000
_cell.length_b   1.000
_cell.length_c   1.000
_cell.angle_alpha   90.00
_cell.angle_beta   90.00
_cell.angle_gamma   90.00
#
_symmetry.space_group_name_H-M   'P 1'
#
loop_
_entity.id
_entity.type
_entity.pdbx_description
1 polymer ?
#
loop_
_entity_poly.entity_id
_entity_poly.type
_entity_poly.pdbx_seq_one_letter_code
_entity_poly.pdbx_strand_id
1 'polypeptide(L)'
;LAAGVLGALPAEVAARTRAYAVEIAGRPDGLDERIEWRSEPPEGVTGLLFANEWLDNVPVDVAEVDAAGVPRRVLVRRDGAERLGEP
;
A
#
# COMPACT_ATOMS: atom_id res chain seq x y z
N LEU A 1 14.47 -1.92 0.09
CA LEU A 1 14.44 -0.59 0.75
C LEU A 1 14.75 -0.66 2.24
N ALA A 2 13.91 -1.30 3.08
CA ALA A 2 14.06 -1.31 4.54
C ALA A 2 15.44 -1.78 5.05
N ALA A 3 15.99 -2.87 4.48
CA ALA A 3 17.33 -3.34 4.82
C ALA A 3 18.43 -2.29 4.55
N GLY A 4 18.32 -1.58 3.42
CA GLY A 4 19.24 -0.49 3.09
C GLY A 4 19.15 0.68 4.06
N VAL A 5 17.93 1.06 4.48
CA VAL A 5 17.73 2.08 5.50
C VAL A 5 18.35 1.64 6.83
N LEU A 6 18.05 0.43 7.31
CA LEU A 6 18.62 -0.11 8.56
C LEU A 6 20.15 -0.16 8.53
N GLY A 7 20.75 -0.48 7.39
CA GLY A 7 22.21 -0.48 7.22
C GLY A 7 22.86 0.91 7.21
N ALA A 8 22.09 1.95 6.87
CA ALA A 8 22.58 3.33 6.80
C ALA A 8 22.36 4.14 8.09
N LEU A 9 21.51 3.66 9.01
CA LEU A 9 21.23 4.37 10.25
C LEU A 9 22.45 4.38 11.20
N PRO A 10 22.73 5.51 11.87
CA PRO A 10 23.68 5.52 12.99
C PRO A 10 23.27 4.52 14.07
N ALA A 11 24.25 3.91 14.76
CA ALA A 11 24.02 2.80 15.70
C ALA A 11 22.95 3.11 16.76
N GLU A 12 22.99 4.30 17.37
CA GLU A 12 22.01 4.71 18.39
C GLU A 12 20.58 4.82 17.84
N VAL A 13 20.43 5.22 16.58
CA VAL A 13 19.12 5.29 15.92
C VAL A 13 18.67 3.88 15.53
N ALA A 14 19.55 3.08 14.94
CA ALA A 14 19.24 1.70 14.55
C ALA A 14 18.77 0.85 15.74
N ALA A 15 19.35 1.03 16.92
CA ALA A 15 18.98 0.29 18.14
C ALA A 15 17.52 0.55 18.59
N ARG A 16 16.99 1.75 18.35
CA ARG A 16 15.62 2.13 18.72
C ARG A 16 14.62 2.02 17.56
N THR A 17 15.08 1.84 16.33
CA THR A 17 14.21 1.66 15.18
C THR A 17 13.48 0.31 15.25
N ARG A 18 12.21 0.32 14.85
CA ARG A 18 11.41 -0.88 14.58
C ARG A 18 11.02 -0.83 13.12
N ALA A 19 11.53 -1.76 12.33
CA ALA A 19 11.29 -1.79 10.90
C ALA A 19 10.13 -2.71 10.58
N TYR A 20 9.14 -2.18 9.85
CA TYR A 20 8.02 -2.93 9.32
C TYR A 20 8.10 -2.89 7.80
N ALA A 21 7.99 -4.06 7.17
CA ALA A 21 7.72 -4.21 5.75
C ALA A 21 6.27 -4.70 5.60
N VAL A 22 5.45 -3.90 4.92
CA VAL A 22 4.03 -4.19 4.68
C VAL A 22 3.89 -4.70 3.26
N GLU A 23 3.53 -5.96 3.11
CA GLU A 23 3.46 -6.67 1.83
C GLU A 23 2.53 -7.89 1.94
N ILE A 24 1.75 -8.14 0.89
CA ILE A 24 0.82 -9.28 0.78
C ILE A 24 1.59 -10.53 0.32
N ALA A 25 2.62 -10.36 -0.52
CA ALA A 25 3.50 -11.43 -0.92
C ALA A 25 4.29 -12.03 0.27
N GLY A 26 4.77 -13.26 0.09
CA GLY A 26 5.55 -13.97 1.09
C GLY A 26 6.85 -13.25 1.45
N ARG A 27 7.29 -13.40 2.71
CA ARG A 27 8.58 -12.87 3.18
C ARG A 27 9.72 -13.47 2.36
N PRO A 28 10.63 -12.66 1.80
CA PRO A 28 11.81 -13.16 1.11
C PRO A 28 12.77 -13.91 2.04
N ASP A 29 13.40 -14.97 1.52
CA ASP A 29 14.47 -15.68 2.22
C ASP A 29 15.68 -14.76 2.48
N GLY A 30 16.34 -14.97 3.63
CA GLY A 30 17.54 -14.22 3.99
C GLY A 30 17.30 -12.75 4.35
N LEU A 31 16.04 -12.30 4.43
CA LEU A 31 15.71 -10.96 4.90
C LEU A 31 16.09 -10.82 6.39
N ASP A 32 16.74 -9.70 6.74
CA ASP A 32 17.13 -9.36 8.12
C ASP A 32 15.96 -9.54 9.10
N GLU A 33 16.18 -10.34 10.15
CA GLU A 33 15.18 -10.70 11.15
C GLU A 33 14.62 -9.50 11.92
N ARG A 34 15.36 -8.38 11.94
CA ARG A 34 14.89 -7.11 12.55
C ARG A 34 13.75 -6.45 11.79
N ILE A 35 13.51 -6.87 10.55
CA ILE A 35 12.41 -6.38 9.71
C ILE A 35 11.20 -7.26 9.98
N GLU A 36 10.18 -6.70 10.61
CA GLU A 36 8.91 -7.37 10.81
C GLU A 36 8.09 -7.36 9.50
N TRP A 37 7.61 -8.53 9.07
CA TRP A 37 6.83 -8.68 7.84
C TRP A 37 5.35 -8.76 8.17
N ARG A 38 4.53 -7.89 7.57
CA ARG A 38 3.08 -7.81 7.85
C ARG A 38 2.30 -7.65 6.55
N SER A 39 1.06 -8.12 6.55
CA SER A 39 0.11 -7.87 5.45
C SER A 39 -0.60 -6.53 5.55
N GLU A 40 -0.59 -5.91 6.74
CA GLU A 40 -1.27 -4.65 7.02
C GLU A 40 -0.35 -3.68 7.79
N PRO A 41 -0.52 -2.35 7.59
CA PRO A 41 0.20 -1.35 8.37
C PRO A 41 -0.12 -1.44 9.87
N PRO A 42 0.84 -1.13 10.77
CA PRO A 42 0.55 -1.03 12.19
C PRO A 42 -0.41 0.14 12.49
N GLU A 43 -1.21 0.02 13.56
CA GLU A 43 -2.25 0.98 13.96
C GLU A 43 -1.75 2.39 14.34
N GLY A 44 -0.43 2.60 14.33
CA GLY A 44 0.19 3.90 14.52
C GLY A 44 1.71 3.83 14.37
N VAL A 45 2.29 4.86 13.76
CA VAL A 45 3.74 4.99 13.61
C VAL A 45 4.17 6.41 14.00
N THR A 46 5.17 6.51 14.87
CA THR A 46 5.98 7.73 14.99
C THR A 46 7.31 7.46 14.32
N GLY A 47 7.51 8.01 13.13
CA GLY A 47 8.69 7.71 12.32
C GLY A 47 8.48 8.05 10.85
N LEU A 48 9.11 7.26 9.99
CA LEU A 48 9.09 7.44 8.55
C LEU A 48 8.27 6.34 7.90
N LEU A 49 7.47 6.72 6.92
CA LEU A 49 6.77 5.81 6.03
C LEU A 49 7.32 5.98 4.62
N PHE A 50 7.72 4.87 4.01
CA PHE A 50 8.16 4.82 2.62
C PHE A 50 7.14 4.01 1.82
N ALA A 51 6.52 4.64 0.83
CA ALA A 51 5.53 4.03 -0.05
C ALA A 51 5.89 4.37 -1.50
N ASN A 52 6.95 3.75 -2.02
CA ASN A 52 7.36 3.96 -3.42
C ASN A 52 6.48 3.10 -4.32
N GLU A 53 5.72 3.73 -5.22
CA GLU A 53 4.84 3.03 -6.18
C GLU A 53 3.91 2.03 -5.48
N TRP A 54 3.42 2.44 -4.31
CA TRP A 54 2.45 1.65 -3.57
C TRP A 54 1.02 2.07 -3.92
N LEU A 55 0.79 3.38 -4.04
CA LEU A 55 -0.56 3.95 -4.21
C LEU A 55 -1.16 3.75 -5.59
N ASP A 56 -0.33 3.60 -6.62
CA ASP A 56 -0.75 3.29 -7.99
C ASP A 56 -1.33 1.88 -8.13
N ASN A 57 -0.95 0.96 -7.25
CA ASN A 57 -1.46 -0.40 -7.20
C ASN A 57 -2.68 -0.56 -6.27
N VAL A 58 -3.13 0.50 -5.60
CA VAL A 58 -4.32 0.48 -4.75
C VAL A 58 -5.57 0.57 -5.64
N PRO A 59 -6.51 -0.40 -5.57
CA PRO A 59 -7.75 -0.31 -6.32
C PRO A 59 -8.53 0.96 -5.97
N VAL A 60 -9.03 1.64 -7.00
CA VAL A 60 -9.88 2.82 -6.85
C VAL A 60 -11.20 2.62 -7.58
N ASP A 61 -12.23 3.28 -7.09
CA ASP A 61 -13.49 3.39 -7.81
C ASP A 61 -13.34 4.35 -8.99
N VAL A 62 -13.94 3.98 -10.12
CA VAL A 62 -14.04 4.84 -11.30
C VAL A 62 -15.41 5.51 -11.29
N ALA A 63 -15.46 6.82 -11.52
CA ALA A 63 -16.69 7.58 -11.62
C ALA A 63 -16.79 8.27 -12.99
N GLU A 64 -17.99 8.25 -13.56
CA GLU A 64 -18.33 8.94 -14.80
C GLU A 64 -19.57 9.81 -14.58
N VAL A 65 -19.62 10.96 -15.23
CA VAL A 65 -20.77 11.87 -15.18
C VAL A 65 -21.76 11.48 -16.27
N ASP A 66 -22.99 11.15 -15.89
CA ASP A 66 -24.04 10.76 -16.83
C ASP A 66 -24.59 11.94 -17.66
N ALA A 67 -25.50 11.65 -18.59
CA ALA A 67 -26.11 12.66 -19.44
C ALA A 67 -26.97 13.71 -18.68
N ALA A 68 -27.34 13.43 -17.42
CA ALA A 68 -28.05 14.35 -16.54
C ALA A 68 -27.09 15.18 -15.66
N GLY A 69 -25.77 14.99 -15.80
CA GLY A 69 -24.76 15.68 -15.01
C GLY A 69 -24.50 15.06 -13.64
N VAL A 70 -24.93 13.82 -13.40
CA VAL A 70 -24.81 13.14 -12.11
C VAL A 70 -23.59 12.20 -12.12
N PRO A 71 -22.63 12.32 -11.20
CA PRO A 71 -21.56 11.34 -11.03
C PRO A 71 -22.14 9.97 -10.65
N ARG A 72 -21.68 8.92 -11.32
CA ARG A 72 -22.06 7.53 -11.04
C ARG A 72 -20.83 6.65 -11.01
N ARG A 73 -20.83 5.65 -10.12
CA ARG A 73 -19.79 4.63 -10.12
C ARG A 73 -19.87 3.79 -11.40
N VAL A 74 -18.74 3.61 -12.08
CA VAL A 74 -18.62 2.67 -13.20
C VAL A 74 -18.49 1.26 -12.63
N LEU A 75 -19.35 0.36 -13.10
CA LEU A 75 -19.39 -1.04 -12.70
C LEU A 75 -19.00 -1.91 -13.89
N VAL A 76 -18.29 -3.00 -13.64
CA VAL A 76 -17.89 -3.95 -14.66
C VAL A 76 -18.70 -5.24 -14.51
N ARG A 77 -19.30 -5.70 -15.61
CA ARG A 77 -20.04 -6.97 -15.67
C ARG A 77 -19.08 -8.16 -15.84
N ARG A 78 -19.58 -9.38 -15.67
CA ARG A 78 -18.77 -10.62 -15.83
C ARG A 78 -18.14 -10.78 -17.22
N ASP A 79 -18.75 -10.19 -18.25
CA ASP A 79 -18.26 -10.19 -19.63
C ASP A 79 -17.27 -9.04 -19.91
N GLY A 80 -16.92 -8.24 -18.91
CA GLY A 80 -16.04 -7.08 -19.04
C GLY A 80 -16.73 -5.81 -19.54
N ALA A 81 -18.03 -5.86 -19.86
CA ALA A 81 -18.74 -4.67 -20.29
C ALA A 81 -18.99 -3.71 -19.11
N GLU A 82 -18.72 -2.43 -19.33
CA GLU A 82 -18.95 -1.36 -18.37
C GLU A 82 -20.42 -0.92 -18.36
N ARG A 83 -20.89 -0.44 -17.19
CA ARG A 83 -22.19 0.22 -17.03
C ARG A 83 -22.14 1.22 -15.89
N LEU A 84 -22.99 2.24 -15.95
CA LEU A 84 -23.18 3.16 -14.84
C LEU A 84 -24.02 2.50 -13.72
N GLY A 85 -23.59 2.71 -12.48
CA GLY A 85 -24.26 2.28 -11.27
C GLY A 85 -25.19 3.33 -10.66
N GLU A 86 -25.47 3.15 -9.37
CA GLU A 86 -26.15 4.16 -8.57
C GLU A 86 -25.25 5.41 -8.38
N PRO A 87 -25.85 6.58 -8.12
CA PRO A 87 -25.12 7.78 -7.71
C PRO A 87 -24.30 7.56 -6.42
#